data_AF-A0A934V5S2-F1
#
_entry.id   AF-A0A934V5S2-F1
#
_cell.length_a   1.000
_cell.length_b   1.000
_cell.length_c   1.000
_cell.angle_alpha   90.00
_cell.angle_beta   90.00
_cell.angle_gamma   90.00
#
_symmetry.space_group_name_H-M   'P 1'
#
loop_
_entity.id
_entity.type
_entity.pdbx_description
1 polymer ?
#
loop_
_entity_poly.entity_id
_entity_poly.type
_entity_poly.pdbx_seq_one_letter_code
_entity_poly.pdbx_strand_id
1 'polypeptide(L)'
;MQKSVAIAVRTFLLTGAAFLTVGCSRTLIGGNGAEAEFEELFGIAPLKSVDIRYHEFSSYFGGYQRWMSFKYDAATYDAILKKGDYKLAKVSMAGFGNTPNAPTWWPKSDPPPPPRCFLYSRSQDDTPADEGFQFREFMWHDASSDQVYYCKSYWD
;
A
#
# COMPACT_ATOMS: atom_id res chain seq x y z
N MET A 1 -66.30 27.82 -15.36
CA MET A 1 -65.13 27.49 -16.20
C MET A 1 -63.88 27.63 -15.35
N GLN A 2 -63.37 26.50 -14.84
CA GLN A 2 -62.09 26.43 -14.12
C GLN A 2 -61.74 24.94 -14.01
N LYS A 3 -60.70 24.49 -14.71
CA LYS A 3 -59.96 23.28 -14.34
C LYS A 3 -58.48 23.52 -14.60
N SER A 4 -57.72 23.19 -13.56
CA SER A 4 -56.37 23.61 -13.27
C SER A 4 -55.31 22.96 -14.16
N VAL A 5 -54.23 23.71 -14.31
CA VAL A 5 -52.95 23.37 -14.93
C VAL A 5 -52.29 22.20 -14.20
N ALA A 6 -51.83 21.20 -14.94
CA ALA A 6 -50.87 20.20 -14.47
C ALA A 6 -49.80 19.99 -15.56
N ILE A 7 -48.78 20.85 -15.56
CA ILE A 7 -47.51 20.59 -16.25
C ILE A 7 -46.53 20.20 -15.14
N ALA A 8 -46.50 18.91 -14.80
CA ALA A 8 -45.52 18.35 -13.88
C ALA A 8 -44.36 17.77 -14.70
N VAL A 9 -43.33 18.61 -14.85
CA VAL A 9 -41.90 18.28 -14.81
C VAL A 9 -41.54 16.85 -15.23
N ARG A 10 -41.34 16.66 -16.54
CA ARG A 10 -40.77 15.45 -17.15
C ARG A 10 -39.27 15.64 -17.44
N THR A 11 -38.48 16.04 -16.46
CA THR A 11 -37.01 16.10 -16.64
C THR A 11 -36.27 15.94 -15.31
N PHE A 12 -36.38 14.81 -14.64
CA PHE A 12 -35.42 14.45 -13.58
C PHE A 12 -35.49 12.94 -13.36
N LEU A 13 -34.77 12.17 -14.17
CA LEU A 13 -34.37 10.77 -13.89
C LEU A 13 -33.42 10.30 -15.00
N LEU A 14 -32.35 11.05 -15.20
CA LEU A 14 -31.14 10.62 -15.92
C LEU A 14 -29.94 10.91 -15.04
N THR A 15 -29.95 10.34 -13.85
CA THR A 15 -28.77 10.23 -12.97
C THR A 15 -28.68 8.78 -12.51
N GLY A 16 -28.74 7.88 -13.49
CA GLY A 16 -28.55 6.45 -13.29
C GLY A 16 -27.08 6.17 -13.02
N ALA A 17 -26.78 5.90 -11.74
CA ALA A 17 -25.65 5.11 -11.27
C ALA A 17 -24.28 5.44 -11.87
N ALA A 18 -23.69 6.56 -11.44
CA ALA A 18 -22.25 6.55 -11.25
C ALA A 18 -21.97 5.58 -10.09
N PHE A 19 -21.50 4.37 -10.42
CA PHE A 19 -20.83 3.49 -9.46
C PHE A 19 -19.61 4.25 -8.93
N LEU A 20 -19.79 4.99 -7.84
CA LEU A 20 -18.69 5.38 -6.97
C LEU A 20 -18.22 4.10 -6.29
N THR A 21 -17.32 3.37 -6.94
CA THR A 21 -16.46 2.40 -6.25
C THR A 21 -15.53 3.20 -5.35
N VAL A 22 -16.05 3.64 -4.20
CA VAL A 22 -15.24 4.21 -3.13
C VAL A 22 -14.47 3.03 -2.54
N GLY A 23 -13.20 2.87 -2.93
CA GLY A 23 -12.31 1.91 -2.29
C GLY A 23 -12.26 2.20 -0.78
N CYS A 24 -12.61 1.23 0.05
CA CYS A 24 -12.51 1.36 1.49
C CYS A 24 -11.04 1.50 1.86
N SER A 25 -10.69 2.59 2.54
CA SER A 25 -9.33 2.79 3.07
C SER A 25 -9.37 2.60 4.58
N ARG A 26 -8.56 1.67 5.10
CA ARG A 26 -8.38 1.45 6.53
C ARG A 26 -7.04 2.04 6.96
N THR A 27 -6.95 2.54 8.18
CA THR A 27 -5.70 3.06 8.74
C THR A 27 -5.58 2.61 10.19
N LEU A 28 -4.43 2.05 10.54
CA LEU A 28 -4.04 1.62 11.87
C LEU A 28 -2.79 2.40 12.27
N ILE A 29 -2.88 3.22 13.32
CA ILE A 29 -1.77 4.06 13.78
C ILE A 29 -1.47 3.72 15.23
N GLY A 30 -0.34 3.05 15.46
CA GLY A 30 0.10 2.66 16.80
C GLY A 30 -0.85 1.71 17.54
N GLY A 31 -0.34 1.13 18.64
CA GLY A 31 -1.09 0.23 19.51
C GLY A 31 -1.19 -1.20 18.99
N ASN A 32 -1.79 -2.06 19.83
CA ASN A 32 -1.74 -3.52 19.71
C ASN A 32 -2.14 -4.07 18.34
N GLY A 33 -3.06 -3.41 17.62
CA GLY A 33 -3.52 -3.88 16.30
C GLY A 33 -2.48 -3.69 15.20
N ALA A 34 -1.80 -2.54 15.15
CA ALA A 34 -0.75 -2.30 14.18
C ALA A 34 0.52 -3.12 14.48
N GLU A 35 0.81 -3.31 15.78
CA GLU A 35 1.96 -4.08 16.23
C GLU A 35 1.78 -5.58 15.97
N ALA A 36 0.58 -6.13 16.22
CA ALA A 36 0.27 -7.53 15.93
C ALA A 36 0.36 -7.85 14.43
N GLU A 37 -0.15 -6.96 13.57
CA GLU A 37 -0.06 -7.20 12.12
C GLU A 37 1.37 -7.03 11.59
N PHE A 38 2.15 -6.11 12.16
CA PHE A 38 3.57 -6.03 11.88
C PHE A 38 4.27 -7.35 12.25
N GLU A 39 4.00 -7.88 13.44
CA GLU A 39 4.61 -9.11 13.93
C GLU A 39 4.19 -10.33 13.11
N GLU A 40 2.93 -10.40 12.66
CA GLU A 40 2.47 -11.46 11.76
C GLU A 40 3.29 -11.51 10.46
N LEU A 41 3.63 -10.34 9.91
CA LEU A 41 4.33 -10.24 8.62
C LEU A 41 5.81 -10.53 8.71
N PHE A 42 6.48 -9.93 9.70
CA PHE A 42 7.93 -10.00 9.79
C PHE A 42 8.39 -11.06 10.80
N GLY A 43 7.49 -11.56 11.65
CA GLY A 43 7.76 -12.49 12.73
C GLY A 43 8.61 -11.90 13.85
N ILE A 44 8.60 -10.57 14.00
CA ILE A 44 9.29 -9.82 15.05
C ILE A 44 8.41 -8.63 15.48
N ALA A 45 8.47 -8.25 16.76
CA ALA A 45 7.74 -7.10 17.27
C ALA A 45 8.40 -5.76 16.86
N PRO A 46 7.63 -4.68 16.63
CA PRO A 46 8.16 -3.39 16.24
C PRO A 46 8.90 -2.65 17.36
N LEU A 47 10.03 -2.01 17.04
CA LEU A 47 10.81 -1.19 17.99
C LEU A 47 10.10 0.11 18.41
N LYS A 48 9.22 0.62 17.55
CA LYS A 48 8.46 1.87 17.73
C LYS A 48 7.06 1.71 17.13
N SER A 49 6.17 2.65 17.41
CA SER A 49 4.84 2.70 16.79
C SER A 49 4.91 2.59 15.26
N VAL A 50 4.16 1.65 14.70
CA VAL A 50 4.01 1.44 13.25
C VAL A 50 2.75 2.19 12.76
N ASP A 51 2.85 2.86 11.61
CA ASP A 51 1.69 3.35 10.84
C ASP A 51 1.44 2.37 9.70
N ILE A 52 0.25 1.76 9.67
CA ILE A 52 -0.20 0.86 8.61
C ILE A 52 -1.44 1.46 7.94
N ARG A 53 -1.39 1.57 6.61
CA ARG A 53 -2.52 2.03 5.79
C ARG A 53 -2.86 1.03 4.71
N TYR A 54 -4.14 0.89 4.45
CA TYR A 54 -4.69 0.02 3.42
C TYR A 54 -5.48 0.84 2.44
N HIS A 55 -5.44 0.41 1.20
CA HIS A 55 -6.32 0.91 0.17
C HIS A 55 -6.66 -0.23 -0.79
N GLU A 56 -7.95 -0.48 -0.93
CA GLU A 56 -8.49 -1.34 -1.96
C GLU A 56 -8.62 -0.53 -3.26
N PHE A 57 -8.17 -1.10 -4.37
CA PHE A 57 -8.28 -0.48 -5.69
C PHE A 57 -8.98 -1.42 -6.66
N SER A 58 -9.77 -0.86 -7.58
CA SER A 58 -10.45 -1.64 -8.60
C SER A 58 -9.49 -1.95 -9.75
N SER A 59 -8.86 -3.13 -9.72
CA SER A 59 -8.45 -3.80 -10.96
C SER A 59 -9.66 -4.61 -11.49
N TYR A 60 -9.63 -5.09 -12.74
CA TYR A 60 -10.69 -5.94 -13.30
C TYR A 60 -10.92 -7.24 -12.48
N PHE A 61 -9.96 -7.61 -11.63
CA PHE A 61 -10.01 -8.74 -10.71
C PHE A 61 -9.93 -8.34 -9.23
N GLY A 62 -10.03 -7.05 -8.91
CA GLY A 62 -9.76 -6.54 -7.56
C GLY A 62 -8.27 -6.53 -7.21
N GLY A 63 -7.92 -5.68 -6.26
CA GLY A 63 -6.56 -5.61 -5.74
C GLY A 63 -6.53 -4.76 -4.48
N TYR A 64 -5.53 -4.99 -3.64
CA TYR A 64 -5.34 -4.16 -2.47
C TYR A 64 -3.86 -3.82 -2.27
N GLN A 65 -3.62 -2.61 -1.80
CA GLN A 65 -2.30 -2.14 -1.40
C GLN A 65 -2.29 -1.95 0.12
N ARG A 66 -1.19 -2.36 0.73
CA ARG A 66 -0.88 -2.10 2.12
C ARG A 66 0.44 -1.37 2.20
N TRP A 67 0.45 -0.22 2.87
CA TRP A 67 1.64 0.55 3.16
C TRP A 67 1.94 0.50 4.65
N MET A 68 3.21 0.43 5.00
CA MET A 68 3.69 0.55 6.38
C MET A 68 4.87 1.50 6.47
N SER A 69 4.97 2.20 7.60
CA SER A 69 6.09 3.04 7.96
C SER A 69 6.57 2.66 9.37
N PHE A 70 7.86 2.31 9.48
CA PHE A 70 8.46 1.85 10.74
C PHE A 70 9.98 2.07 10.78
N LYS A 71 10.60 1.92 11.95
CA LYS A 71 12.05 2.07 12.15
C LYS A 71 12.69 0.82 12.74
N TYR A 72 13.88 0.47 12.24
CA TYR A 72 14.73 -0.60 12.78
C TYR A 72 16.21 -0.25 12.68
N ASP A 73 17.02 -0.88 13.54
CA ASP A 73 18.45 -0.90 13.32
C ASP A 73 18.82 -1.72 12.07
N ALA A 74 20.01 -1.46 11.53
CA ALA A 74 20.50 -2.11 10.31
C ALA A 74 20.53 -3.64 10.39
N ALA A 75 20.91 -4.22 11.54
CA ALA A 75 21.02 -5.67 11.68
C ALA A 75 19.66 -6.36 11.65
N THR A 76 18.66 -5.76 12.31
CA THR A 76 17.28 -6.23 12.26
C THR A 76 16.69 -6.08 10.86
N TYR A 77 16.95 -4.95 10.19
CA TYR A 77 16.50 -4.74 8.81
C TYR A 77 17.10 -5.79 7.85
N ASP A 78 18.41 -6.07 7.95
CA ASP A 78 19.07 -7.10 7.14
C ASP A 78 18.49 -8.50 7.42
N ALA A 79 18.11 -8.80 8.67
CA ALA A 79 17.45 -10.05 9.02
C ALA A 79 16.05 -10.17 8.38
N ILE A 80 15.27 -9.08 8.34
CA ILE A 80 13.97 -9.04 7.64
C ILE A 80 14.18 -9.30 6.14
N LEU A 81 15.13 -8.59 5.52
CA LEU A 81 15.43 -8.75 4.09
C LEU A 81 15.81 -10.19 3.75
N LYS A 82 16.70 -10.78 4.55
CA LYS A 82 17.17 -12.16 4.36
C LYS A 82 16.05 -13.19 4.57
N LYS A 83 15.21 -13.03 5.59
CA LYS A 83 14.10 -13.95 5.89
C LYS A 83 13.04 -13.91 4.78
N GLY A 84 12.77 -12.73 4.22
CA GLY A 84 11.79 -12.55 3.16
C GLY A 84 12.30 -12.82 1.74
N ASP A 85 13.58 -13.18 1.57
CA ASP A 85 14.28 -13.28 0.27
C ASP A 85 14.16 -12.02 -0.60
N TYR A 86 14.24 -10.84 0.03
CA TYR A 86 14.18 -9.58 -0.67
C TYR A 86 15.46 -9.31 -1.46
N LYS A 87 15.30 -8.89 -2.72
CA LYS A 87 16.42 -8.60 -3.63
C LYS A 87 16.55 -7.11 -3.85
N LEU A 88 17.77 -6.59 -3.96
CA LEU A 88 17.99 -5.20 -4.31
C LEU A 88 17.34 -4.91 -5.66
N ALA A 89 16.36 -4.01 -5.65
CA ALA A 89 15.57 -3.69 -6.81
C ALA A 89 16.43 -2.94 -7.83
N LYS A 90 16.47 -3.44 -9.07
CA LYS A 90 17.00 -2.69 -10.23
C LYS A 90 15.96 -1.73 -10.82
N VAL A 91 14.80 -1.63 -10.18
CA VAL A 91 13.62 -0.94 -10.70
C VAL A 91 13.67 0.52 -10.26
N SER A 92 13.44 1.45 -11.19
CA SER A 92 13.19 2.85 -10.85
C SER A 92 11.86 2.96 -10.11
N MET A 93 11.81 3.79 -9.07
CA MET A 93 10.59 4.15 -8.36
C MET A 93 9.60 4.94 -9.24
N ALA A 94 9.97 5.38 -10.44
CA ALA A 94 9.10 6.13 -11.34
C ALA A 94 7.74 5.43 -11.59
N GLY A 95 7.67 4.10 -11.48
CA GLY A 95 6.41 3.35 -11.58
C GLY A 95 5.56 3.28 -10.30
N PHE A 96 6.14 3.53 -9.11
CA PHE A 96 5.51 3.29 -7.80
C PHE A 96 5.45 4.52 -6.88
N GLY A 97 6.24 5.57 -7.15
CA GLY A 97 6.22 6.82 -6.39
C GLY A 97 4.96 7.68 -6.65
N ASN A 98 4.30 7.45 -7.79
CA ASN A 98 3.08 8.15 -8.20
C ASN A 98 1.82 7.29 -8.09
N THR A 99 1.74 6.40 -7.10
CA THR A 99 0.47 5.74 -6.76
C THR A 99 -0.51 6.78 -6.21
N PRO A 100 -1.65 7.06 -6.86
CA PRO A 100 -2.57 8.16 -6.49
C PRO A 100 -3.08 8.09 -5.04
N ASN A 101 -3.05 6.90 -4.44
CA ASN A 101 -3.57 6.61 -3.12
C ASN A 101 -2.48 6.30 -2.09
N ALA A 102 -1.20 6.52 -2.43
CA ALA A 102 -0.14 6.36 -1.46
C ALA A 102 -0.29 7.34 -0.29
N PRO A 103 0.07 6.93 0.94
CA PRO A 103 0.15 7.84 2.08
C PRO A 103 1.03 9.05 1.77
N THR A 104 0.75 10.19 2.40
CA THR A 104 1.50 11.44 2.18
C THR A 104 2.99 11.30 2.50
N TRP A 105 3.35 10.39 3.40
CA TRP A 105 4.72 10.06 3.78
C TRP A 105 5.42 9.04 2.86
N TRP A 106 4.70 8.44 1.90
CA TRP A 106 5.28 7.49 0.96
C TRP A 106 6.32 8.18 0.05
N PRO A 107 7.47 7.54 -0.23
CA PRO A 107 8.46 8.11 -1.15
C PRO A 107 7.89 8.32 -2.55
N LYS A 108 7.89 9.57 -3.02
CA LYS A 108 7.29 9.97 -4.32
C LYS A 108 8.25 9.99 -5.50
N SER A 109 9.55 9.87 -5.27
CA SER A 109 10.58 9.98 -6.30
C SER A 109 11.67 8.93 -6.12
N ASP A 110 12.49 8.73 -7.15
CA ASP A 110 13.68 7.87 -7.08
C ASP A 110 14.52 8.21 -5.84
N PRO A 111 14.96 7.19 -5.08
CA PRO A 111 15.84 7.40 -3.94
C PRO A 111 17.13 8.10 -4.37
N PRO A 112 17.76 8.90 -3.48
CA PRO A 112 19.15 9.26 -3.64
C PRO A 112 19.99 7.98 -3.86
N PRO A 113 21.07 8.06 -4.66
CA PRO A 113 21.89 6.90 -4.95
C PRO A 113 22.43 6.28 -3.65
N PRO A 114 22.71 4.96 -3.65
CA PRO A 114 23.45 4.32 -2.59
C PRO A 114 24.73 5.13 -2.25
N PRO A 115 25.10 5.23 -0.97
CA PRO A 115 24.64 4.41 0.15
C PRO A 115 23.45 4.97 0.94
N ARG A 116 22.79 6.04 0.46
CA ARG A 116 21.80 6.75 1.30
C ARG A 116 20.46 6.04 1.39
N CYS A 117 19.97 5.52 0.27
CA CYS A 117 18.69 4.85 0.21
C CYS A 117 18.79 3.57 -0.62
N PHE A 118 18.08 2.54 -0.15
CA PHE A 118 18.04 1.24 -0.81
C PHE A 118 16.59 0.83 -1.03
N LEU A 119 16.29 0.31 -2.22
CA LEU A 119 15.00 -0.27 -2.55
C LEU A 119 15.19 -1.77 -2.74
N TYR A 120 14.42 -2.55 -2.01
CA TYR A 120 14.36 -3.99 -2.16
C TYR A 120 12.97 -4.41 -2.62
N SER A 121 12.90 -5.51 -3.36
CA SER A 121 11.64 -6.06 -3.85
C SER A 121 11.63 -7.58 -3.80
N ARG A 122 10.43 -8.14 -3.72
CA ARG A 122 10.14 -9.54 -4.00
C ARG A 122 8.77 -9.66 -4.67
N SER A 123 8.56 -10.65 -5.51
CA SER A 123 7.26 -11.00 -6.08
C SER A 123 6.93 -12.47 -5.87
N GLN A 124 5.76 -12.90 -6.31
CA GLN A 124 5.38 -14.31 -6.42
C GLN A 124 6.38 -15.19 -7.19
N ASP A 125 7.23 -14.59 -8.04
CA ASP A 125 8.25 -15.31 -8.80
C ASP A 125 9.49 -15.63 -7.93
N ASP A 126 9.61 -14.95 -6.78
CA ASP A 126 10.68 -15.12 -5.80
C ASP A 126 10.26 -16.03 -4.62
N THR A 127 8.98 -16.44 -4.52
CA THR A 127 8.42 -17.16 -3.35
C THR A 127 7.52 -18.33 -3.81
N PRO A 128 7.39 -19.45 -3.07
CA PRO A 128 6.49 -20.54 -3.47
C PRO A 128 5.01 -20.12 -3.54
N ALA A 129 4.19 -20.93 -4.24
CA ALA A 129 2.80 -20.64 -4.59
C ALA A 129 1.79 -20.64 -3.41
N ASP A 130 2.26 -20.69 -2.16
CA ASP A 130 1.46 -20.85 -0.95
C ASP A 130 0.78 -19.56 -0.47
N GLU A 131 1.17 -18.39 -0.98
CA GLU A 131 0.48 -17.12 -0.69
C GLU A 131 -0.80 -16.91 -1.52
N GLY A 132 -1.17 -17.84 -2.42
CA GLY A 132 -2.51 -17.92 -3.02
C GLY A 132 -2.93 -16.79 -3.99
N PHE A 133 -2.09 -15.77 -4.19
CA PHE A 133 -2.40 -14.57 -5.00
C PHE A 133 -1.17 -14.04 -5.73
N GLN A 134 -1.38 -13.26 -6.79
CA GLN A 134 -0.29 -12.52 -7.41
C GLN A 134 0.09 -11.31 -6.54
N PHE A 135 1.39 -11.10 -6.32
CA PHE A 135 1.84 -9.99 -5.48
C PHE A 135 3.18 -9.41 -5.90
N ARG A 136 3.38 -8.17 -5.46
CA ARG A 136 4.68 -7.52 -5.42
C ARG A 136 4.84 -6.72 -4.15
N GLU A 137 6.02 -6.85 -3.57
CA GLU A 137 6.44 -6.18 -2.36
C GLU A 137 7.65 -5.28 -2.61
N PHE A 138 7.67 -4.18 -1.86
CA PHE A 138 8.75 -3.22 -1.85
C PHE A 138 9.10 -2.81 -0.43
N MET A 139 10.39 -2.73 -0.16
CA MET A 139 10.94 -2.13 1.06
C MET A 139 11.91 -1.03 0.65
N TRP A 140 11.57 0.20 0.99
CA TRP A 140 12.46 1.34 0.86
C TRP A 140 13.07 1.64 2.22
N HIS A 141 14.38 1.77 2.29
CA HIS A 141 15.10 2.10 3.52
C HIS A 141 15.96 3.34 3.31
N ASP A 142 15.76 4.35 4.17
CA ASP A 142 16.64 5.51 4.31
C ASP A 142 17.60 5.28 5.48
N ALA A 143 18.85 4.97 5.13
CA ALA A 143 19.91 4.68 6.08
C ALA A 143 20.32 5.90 6.92
N SER A 144 19.90 7.12 6.55
CA SER A 144 20.19 8.33 7.34
C SER A 144 19.20 8.55 8.49
N SER A 145 18.00 8.00 8.38
CA SER A 145 16.93 8.17 9.36
C SER A 145 16.42 6.87 9.98
N ASP A 146 16.99 5.74 9.54
CA ASP A 146 16.56 4.36 9.85
C ASP A 146 15.07 4.13 9.57
N GLN A 147 14.51 4.92 8.65
CA GLN A 147 13.11 4.86 8.28
C GLN A 147 12.91 3.88 7.15
N VAL A 148 12.02 2.93 7.37
CA VAL A 148 11.58 1.95 6.37
C VAL A 148 10.17 2.29 5.94
N TYR A 149 9.95 2.28 4.63
CA TYR A 149 8.62 2.31 4.02
C TYR A 149 8.41 1.02 3.26
N TYR A 150 7.36 0.30 3.62
CA TYR A 150 6.98 -0.96 3.02
C TYR A 150 5.69 -0.78 2.23
N CYS A 151 5.62 -1.38 1.05
CA CYS A 151 4.37 -1.51 0.29
C CYS A 151 4.25 -2.94 -0.22
N LYS A 152 3.06 -3.53 -0.05
CA LYS A 152 2.68 -4.76 -0.73
C LYS A 152 1.42 -4.51 -1.53
N SER A 153 1.47 -4.88 -2.79
CA SER A 153 0.34 -4.89 -3.69
C SER A 153 -0.02 -6.33 -4.00
N TYR A 154 -1.32 -6.63 -3.93
CA TYR A 154 -1.90 -7.91 -4.29
C TYR A 154 -2.89 -7.72 -5.44
N TRP A 155 -2.97 -8.71 -6.31
CA TRP A 155 -3.98 -8.81 -7.36
C TRP A 155 -4.22 -10.28 -7.72
N ASP A 156 -5.34 -10.53 -8.38
CA ASP A 156 -5.71 -11.84 -8.92
C ASP A 156 -5.15 -12.02 -10.35
#